data_AF-A0A6P0S426-F1
#
_entry.id   AF-A0A6P0S426-F1
#
_cell.length_a   1.000
_cell.length_b   1.000
_cell.length_c   1.000
_cell.angle_alpha   90.00
_cell.angle_beta   90.00
_cell.angle_gamma   90.00
#
_symmetry.space_group_name_H-M   'P 1'
#
loop_
_entity.id
_entity.type
_entity.pdbx_description
1 polymer ?
#
loop_
_entity_poly.entity_id
_entity_poly.type
_entity_poly.pdbx_seq_one_letter_code
_entity_poly.pdbx_strand_id
1 'polypeptide(L)'
;VLGSDVTTIPIKSLQGAKLKGSSGRGTTYRIELLTAEGTVAVTGVYTSGRRSKQQQVEQIRSFVEDPTQVSLNIKQDSRWIGYLFGVAFGGVGVLFVLSALITPFKRLGTSK
;
A
#
# COMPACT_ATOMS: atom_id res chain seq x y z
N VAL A 1 -12.70 -6.42 -12.35
CA VAL A 1 -11.43 -7.17 -12.17
C VAL A 1 -10.37 -6.15 -11.83
N LEU A 2 -9.87 -6.11 -10.58
CA LEU A 2 -8.78 -5.20 -10.20
C LEU A 2 -7.51 -5.72 -10.89
N GLY A 3 -7.08 -5.03 -11.95
CA GLY A 3 -5.92 -5.41 -12.76
C GLY A 3 -4.63 -5.31 -11.95
N SER A 4 -3.84 -6.38 -11.95
CA SER A 4 -2.47 -6.36 -11.44
C SER A 4 -1.55 -5.89 -12.57
N ASP A 5 -0.86 -4.76 -12.37
CA ASP A 5 0.23 -4.36 -13.26
C ASP A 5 1.39 -5.34 -13.08
N VAL A 6 1.71 -6.10 -14.14
CA VAL A 6 2.85 -7.01 -14.17
C VAL A 6 4.00 -6.32 -14.90
N THR A 7 5.08 -6.04 -14.18
CA THR A 7 6.31 -5.49 -14.75
C THR A 7 7.36 -6.59 -14.88
N THR A 8 7.86 -6.80 -16.09
CA THR A 8 8.95 -7.77 -16.36
C THR A 8 10.27 -7.04 -16.39
N ILE A 9 11.23 -7.46 -15.56
CA ILE A 9 12.57 -6.87 -15.48
C ILE A 9 13.58 -8.00 -15.73
N PRO A 10 14.51 -7.87 -16.70
CA PRO A 10 15.58 -8.83 -16.89
C PRO A 10 16.44 -8.98 -15.63
N ILE A 11 16.68 -10.20 -15.16
CA ILE A 11 17.47 -10.42 -13.93
C ILE A 11 18.88 -9.83 -14.04
N LYS A 12 19.48 -9.85 -15.24
CA LYS A 12 20.80 -9.27 -15.50
C LYS A 12 20.84 -7.75 -15.36
N SER A 13 19.71 -7.07 -15.53
CA SER A 13 19.64 -5.63 -15.34
C SER A 13 19.38 -5.26 -13.88
N LEU A 14 18.93 -6.19 -13.03
CA LEU A 14 18.63 -5.93 -11.63
C LEU A 14 19.93 -5.85 -10.80
N GLN A 15 20.21 -4.68 -10.25
CA GLN A 15 21.41 -4.40 -9.44
C GLN A 15 21.12 -4.38 -7.94
N GLY A 16 19.86 -4.29 -7.54
CA GLY A 16 19.47 -4.31 -6.14
C GLY A 16 18.16 -3.60 -5.85
N ALA A 17 17.94 -3.29 -4.58
CA ALA A 17 16.79 -2.52 -4.12
C ALA A 17 17.18 -1.49 -3.04
N LYS A 18 16.39 -0.43 -2.95
CA LYS A 18 16.49 0.59 -1.90
C LYS A 18 15.12 1.04 -1.40
N LEU A 19 15.13 1.59 -0.21
CA LEU A 19 13.97 2.23 0.39
C LEU A 19 14.01 3.74 0.09
N LYS A 20 13.00 4.27 -0.60
CA LYS A 20 12.84 5.71 -0.81
C LYS A 20 11.84 6.26 0.20
N GLY A 21 12.31 7.18 1.04
CA GLY A 21 11.46 7.92 1.99
C GLY A 21 10.91 9.21 1.38
N SER A 22 9.69 9.57 1.78
CA SER A 22 9.11 10.90 1.58
C SER A 22 8.77 11.50 2.95
N SER A 23 9.33 12.68 3.23
CA SER A 23 9.16 13.44 4.47
C SER A 23 8.09 14.51 4.26
N GLY A 24 6.83 14.09 4.28
CA GLY A 24 5.66 14.99 4.28
C GLY A 24 5.03 15.07 5.68
N ARG A 25 3.70 15.04 5.74
CA ARG A 25 2.88 15.02 6.98
C ARG A 25 3.07 13.75 7.85
N GLY A 26 3.94 12.83 7.41
CA GLY A 26 4.39 11.62 8.06
C GLY A 26 5.48 10.94 7.20
N THR A 27 6.40 10.18 7.79
CA THR A 27 7.44 9.50 7.02
C THR A 27 6.85 8.28 6.32
N THR A 28 6.75 8.36 4.99
CA THR A 28 6.26 7.29 4.15
C THR A 28 7.38 6.74 3.30
N TYR A 29 7.27 5.48 2.89
CA TYR A 29 8.32 4.76 2.21
C TYR A 29 7.76 4.01 1.00
N ARG A 30 8.56 3.90 -0.04
CA ARG A 30 8.34 2.98 -1.16
C ARG A 30 9.59 2.18 -1.45
N ILE A 31 9.41 1.03 -2.08
CA ILE A 31 10.52 0.19 -2.53
C ILE A 31 10.84 0.57 -3.97
N GLU A 32 12.13 0.77 -4.24
CA GLU A 32 12.66 1.06 -5.55
C GLU A 32 13.68 -0.03 -5.93
N LEU A 33 13.47 -0.64 -7.08
CA LEU A 33 14.43 -1.53 -7.73
C LEU A 33 15.46 -0.69 -8.47
N LEU A 34 16.73 -1.03 -8.29
CA LEU A 34 17.84 -0.46 -9.03
C LEU A 34 18.11 -1.36 -10.22
N THR A 35 17.98 -0.81 -11.42
CA THR A 35 18.27 -1.52 -12.66
C THR A 35 19.33 -0.76 -13.46
N ALA A 36 19.98 -1.44 -14.41
CA ALA A 36 20.95 -0.83 -15.31
C ALA A 36 20.38 0.35 -16.13
N GLU A 37 19.07 0.34 -16.37
CA GLU A 37 18.36 1.36 -17.16
C GLU A 37 17.79 2.49 -16.28
N GLY A 38 17.88 2.35 -14.95
CA GLY A 38 17.37 3.33 -14.00
C GLY A 38 16.65 2.73 -12.81
N THR A 39 15.87 3.55 -12.12
CA THR A 39 15.16 3.14 -10.90
C THR A 39 13.70 2.86 -11.19
N VAL A 40 13.23 1.66 -10.85
CA VAL A 40 11.83 1.24 -11.04
C VAL A 40 11.13 1.17 -9.69
N ALA A 41 10.05 1.93 -9.50
CA ALA A 41 9.26 1.86 -8.27
C ALA A 41 8.40 0.59 -8.27
N VAL A 42 8.49 -0.24 -7.23
CA VAL A 42 7.66 -1.45 -7.09
C VAL A 42 6.19 -1.06 -6.85
N THR A 43 5.95 0.11 -6.25
CA THR A 43 4.62 0.67 -6.04
C THR A 43 4.60 2.15 -6.41
N GLY A 44 3.55 2.59 -7.09
CA GLY A 44 3.33 4.01 -7.41
C GLY A 44 3.05 4.89 -6.18
N VAL A 45 2.65 4.28 -5.05
CA VAL A 45 2.27 4.99 -3.83
C VAL A 45 3.33 4.86 -2.73
N TYR A 46 3.46 5.93 -1.93
CA TYR A 46 4.23 5.91 -0.69
C TYR A 46 3.34 5.50 0.46
N THR A 47 3.82 4.58 1.29
CA THR A 47 3.03 4.04 2.41
C THR A 47 3.87 3.97 3.67
N SER A 48 3.22 4.04 4.83
CA SER A 48 3.87 3.79 6.12
C SER A 48 4.36 2.33 6.22
N GLY A 49 5.09 1.99 7.29
CA GLY A 49 5.63 0.64 7.49
C GLY A 49 7.06 0.47 6.96
N ARG A 50 8.01 1.22 7.53
CA ARG A 50 9.44 1.13 7.20
C ARG A 50 9.99 -0.29 7.34
N ARG A 51 9.68 -0.95 8.47
CA ARG A 51 10.29 -2.23 8.85
C ARG A 51 9.96 -3.35 7.87
N SER A 52 8.69 -3.52 7.50
CA SER A 52 8.26 -4.55 6.54
C SER A 52 8.86 -4.32 5.15
N LYS A 53 8.90 -3.06 4.70
CA LYS A 53 9.50 -2.72 3.41
C LYS A 53 11.01 -2.90 3.39
N GLN A 54 11.67 -2.61 4.50
CA GLN A 54 13.11 -2.84 4.64
C GLN A 54 13.45 -4.33 4.64
N GLN A 55 12.63 -5.18 5.26
CA GLN A 55 12.76 -6.65 5.13
C GLN A 55 12.63 -7.12 3.69
N GLN A 56 11.68 -6.56 2.92
CA GLN A 56 11.53 -6.88 1.49
C GLN A 56 12.73 -6.42 0.65
N VAL A 57 13.27 -5.23 0.92
CA VAL A 57 14.51 -4.74 0.28
C VAL A 57 15.66 -5.70 0.53
N GLU A 58 15.81 -6.19 1.76
CA GLU A 58 16.86 -7.14 2.12
C GLU A 58 16.69 -8.47 1.38
N GLN A 59 15.46 -8.99 1.31
CA GLN A 59 15.16 -10.20 0.53
C GLN A 59 15.51 -10.04 -0.95
N ILE A 60 15.22 -8.88 -1.55
CA ILE A 60 15.59 -8.59 -2.95
C ILE A 60 17.11 -8.53 -3.11
N ARG A 61 17.83 -7.92 -2.16
CA ARG A 61 19.29 -7.87 -2.20
C ARG A 61 19.90 -9.26 -2.12
N SER A 62 19.45 -10.08 -1.17
CA SER A 62 19.89 -11.47 -1.05
C SER A 62 19.59 -12.29 -2.31
N PHE A 63 18.47 -12.04 -2.98
CA PHE A 63 18.16 -12.65 -4.28
C PHE A 63 19.11 -12.21 -5.39
N VAL A 64 19.47 -10.93 -5.45
CA VAL A 64 20.43 -10.40 -6.45
C VAL A 64 21.84 -10.95 -6.23
N GLU A 65 22.22 -11.16 -4.96
CA GLU A 65 23.51 -11.72 -4.59
C GLU A 65 23.59 -13.25 -4.80
N ASP A 66 22.44 -13.93 -4.95
CA ASP A 66 22.35 -15.37 -5.19
C ASP A 66 21.94 -15.67 -6.65
N PRO A 67 22.91 -15.89 -7.57
CA PRO A 67 22.64 -16.15 -8.98
C PRO A 67 21.93 -17.49 -9.24
N THR A 68 21.74 -18.34 -8.21
CA THR A 68 21.02 -19.62 -8.35
C THR A 68 19.50 -19.47 -8.27
N GLN A 69 19.00 -18.32 -7.78
CA GLN A 69 17.56 -18.07 -7.70
C GLN A 69 17.04 -17.47 -9.00
N VAL A 70 16.26 -18.26 -9.75
CA VAL A 70 15.74 -17.88 -11.08
C VAL A 70 14.48 -17.01 -11.00
N SER A 71 13.78 -17.00 -9.85
CA SER A 71 12.54 -16.26 -9.65
C SER A 71 12.33 -15.86 -8.20
N LEU A 72 11.97 -14.58 -7.97
CA LEU A 72 11.50 -14.07 -6.68
C LEU A 72 10.06 -13.61 -6.81
N ASN A 73 9.13 -14.29 -6.13
CA ASN A 73 7.73 -13.89 -6.08
C ASN A 73 7.45 -13.07 -4.82
N ILE A 74 7.35 -11.75 -4.96
CA ILE A 74 7.00 -10.86 -3.85
C ILE A 74 5.49 -10.61 -3.87
N LYS A 75 4.76 -11.30 -2.99
CA LYS A 75 3.35 -11.00 -2.74
C LYS A 75 3.23 -9.76 -1.86
N GLN A 76 2.81 -8.64 -2.43
CA GLN A 76 2.36 -7.50 -1.64
C GLN A 76 0.92 -7.71 -1.21
N ASP A 77 0.72 -8.01 0.07
CA ASP A 77 -0.63 -8.06 0.64
C ASP A 77 -1.14 -6.63 0.88
N SER A 78 -1.96 -6.12 -0.03
CA SER A 78 -2.57 -4.78 0.05
C SER A 78 -3.75 -4.69 1.04
N ARG A 79 -4.09 -5.77 1.76
CA ARG A 79 -5.25 -5.81 2.67
C ARG A 79 -5.19 -4.76 3.79
N TRP A 80 -3.99 -4.36 4.23
CA TRP A 80 -3.83 -3.37 5.30
C TRP A 80 -4.39 -1.98 4.95
N ILE A 81 -4.30 -1.56 3.68
CA ILE A 81 -4.92 -0.31 3.18
C ILE A 81 -6.45 -0.46 3.21
N GLY A 82 -6.94 -1.64 2.82
CA GLY A 82 -8.36 -1.99 2.91
C GLY A 82 -8.88 -1.91 4.34
N TYR A 83 -8.13 -2.35 5.35
CA TYR A 83 -8.53 -2.21 6.75
C TYR A 83 -8.53 -0.76 7.22
N LEU A 84 -7.58 0.09 6.79
CA LEU A 84 -7.56 1.51 7.15
C LEU A 84 -8.79 2.25 6.61
N PHE A 85 -9.13 2.05 5.33
CA PHE A 85 -10.32 2.65 4.75
C PHE A 85 -11.60 1.99 5.24
N GLY A 86 -11.61 0.68 5.44
CA GLY A 86 -12.75 -0.07 5.97
C GLY A 86 -13.13 0.36 7.38
N VAL A 87 -12.14 0.57 8.27
CA VAL A 87 -12.38 1.11 9.61
C VAL A 87 -12.80 2.58 9.54
N ALA A 88 -12.13 3.41 8.74
CA ALA A 88 -12.46 4.82 8.63
C ALA A 88 -13.87 5.07 8.09
N PHE A 89 -14.25 4.42 6.97
CA PHE A 89 -15.57 4.60 6.36
C PHE A 89 -16.65 3.74 7.04
N GLY A 90 -16.31 2.52 7.48
CA GLY A 90 -17.24 1.65 8.19
C GLY A 90 -17.64 2.21 9.55
N GLY A 91 -16.69 2.75 10.32
CA GLY A 91 -16.97 3.37 11.62
C GLY A 91 -17.88 4.58 11.51
N VAL A 92 -17.62 5.49 10.56
CA VAL A 92 -18.47 6.66 10.30
C VAL A 92 -19.86 6.24 9.85
N GLY A 93 -19.96 5.25 8.96
CA GLY A 93 -21.25 4.73 8.49
C GLY A 93 -22.10 4.12 9.60
N VAL A 94 -21.49 3.32 10.48
CA VAL A 94 -22.19 2.71 11.65
C VAL A 94 -22.70 3.80 12.60
N LEU A 95 -21.89 4.82 12.90
CA LEU A 95 -22.32 5.94 13.73
C LEU A 95 -23.48 6.73 13.11
N PHE A 96 -23.45 6.93 11.79
CA PHE A 96 -24.52 7.62 11.06
C PHE A 96 -25.84 6.83 11.12
N VAL A 97 -25.80 5.51 10.89
CA VAL A 97 -26.97 4.64 10.98
C VAL A 97 -27.53 4.62 12.41
N LEU A 98 -26.68 4.48 13.43
CA LEU A 98 -27.11 4.51 14.82
C LEU A 98 -27.73 5.87 15.19
N SER A 99 -27.16 6.99 14.73
CA SER A 99 -27.75 8.32 14.96
C SER A 99 -29.14 8.46 14.33
N ALA A 100 -29.38 7.87 13.15
CA ALA A 100 -30.68 7.91 12.49
C ALA A 100 -31.74 7.07 13.20
N LEU A 101 -31.35 5.98 13.88
CA LEU A 101 -32.25 5.15 14.68
C LEU A 101 -32.66 5.81 16.00
N ILE A 102 -31.81 6.66 16.58
CA ILE A 102 -32.05 7.31 17.88
C ILE A 102 -32.73 8.67 17.69
N THR A 103 -32.64 9.27 16.50
CA THR A 103 -33.27 10.57 16.23
C THR A 103 -34.79 10.38 16.05
N PRO A 104 -35.64 10.85 16.98
CA PRO A 104 -37.08 10.81 16.77
C PRO A 104 -37.42 11.71 15.58
N PHE A 105 -38.14 11.17 14.60
CA PHE A 105 -38.67 11.92 13.46
C PHE A 105 -39.60 13.02 13.99
N LYS A 106 -39.08 14.21 14.25
CA LYS A 106 -39.90 15.40 14.50
C LYS A 106 -40.60 15.69 13.17
N ARG A 107 -41.85 15.21 13.04
CA ARG A 107 -42.80 15.72 12.05
C ARG A 107 -42.80 17.25 12.18
N LEU A 108 -42.31 17.95 11.17
CA LEU A 108 -42.56 19.38 11.04
C LEU A 108 -44.07 19.56 10.86
N GLY A 109 -44.76 19.77 11.98
CA GLY A 109 -46.12 20.30 11.97
C GLY A 109 -46.04 21.75 11.52
N THR A 110 -46.47 22.01 10.28
CA THR A 110 -46.79 23.35 9.79
C THR A 110 -47.90 23.93 10.68
N SER A 111 -47.58 24.94 11.49
CA SER A 111 -48.59 25.81 12.07
C SER A 111 -49.10 26.74 10.98
N LYS A 112 -50.42 26.79 10.82
CA LYS A 112 -51.12 27.87 10.12
C LYS A 112 -50.96 29.18 10.88
#